data_AF-A0A410G4B0-F1
#
_entry.id   AF-A0A410G4B0-F1
#
_cell.length_a   1.000
_cell.length_b   1.000
_cell.length_c   1.000
_cell.angle_alpha   90.00
_cell.angle_beta   90.00
_cell.angle_gamma   90.00
#
_symmetry.space_group_name_H-M   'P 1'
#
loop_
_entity.id
_entity.type
_entity.pdbx_description
1 polymer ?
#
loop_
_entity_poly.entity_id
_entity_poly.type
_entity_poly.pdbx_seq_one_letter_code
_entity_poly.pdbx_strand_id
1 'polypeptide(L)'
;MNNVITLKTWHLTVYIALTAIFYFLQNIIVDALKDSYTFYYSVFKIYLFHFLVTFIILSFIYLVSKKAPKYIGYTFMGFILFKMAAAVIFLIPLIKMQGVSKIPDFISFFIPYFLFLLFEILVTLQLVKHSDA
;
A
#
# COMPACT_ATOMS: atom_id res chain seq x y z
N MET A 1 8.26 -3.78 27.22
CA MET A 1 7.10 -4.40 26.54
C MET A 1 6.00 -3.40 26.15
N ASN A 2 5.70 -2.38 26.97
CA ASN A 2 4.64 -1.38 26.68
C ASN A 2 4.91 -0.53 25.42
N ASN A 3 6.16 -0.13 25.15
CA ASN A 3 6.50 0.71 23.98
C ASN A 3 6.26 0.02 22.62
N VAL A 4 6.34 -1.31 22.54
CA VAL A 4 6.14 -2.04 21.28
C VAL A 4 4.65 -2.14 20.93
N ILE A 5 3.79 -2.24 21.94
CA ILE A 5 2.33 -2.32 21.76
C ILE A 5 1.79 -0.95 21.34
N THR A 6 2.22 0.12 22.00
CA THR A 6 1.81 1.50 21.67
C THR A 6 2.27 1.91 20.27
N LEU A 7 3.49 1.52 19.89
CA LEU A 7 4.04 1.75 18.56
C LEU A 7 3.17 1.07 17.48
N LYS A 8 2.84 -0.21 17.67
CA LYS A 8 1.96 -0.96 16.74
C LYS A 8 0.58 -0.30 16.58
N THR A 9 -0.06 0.09 17.68
CA THR A 9 -1.40 0.70 17.63
C THR A 9 -1.37 2.06 16.94
N TRP A 10 -0.30 2.85 17.16
CA TRP A 10 -0.12 4.13 16.50
C TRP A 10 0.01 3.99 14.98
N HIS A 11 0.87 3.07 14.52
CA HIS A 11 1.04 2.80 13.10
C HIS A 11 -0.27 2.36 12.44
N LEU A 12 -1.06 1.50 13.10
CA LEU A 12 -2.35 1.06 12.56
C LEU A 12 -3.36 2.22 12.43
N THR A 13 -3.44 3.11 13.43
CA THR A 13 -4.33 4.27 13.36
C THR A 13 -3.91 5.23 12.25
N VAL A 14 -2.62 5.56 12.14
CA VAL A 14 -2.08 6.40 11.06
C VAL A 14 -2.35 5.77 9.70
N TYR A 15 -2.15 4.46 9.59
CA TYR A 15 -2.39 3.71 8.37
C TYR A 15 -3.85 3.80 7.88
N ILE A 16 -4.81 3.58 8.78
CA ILE A 16 -6.24 3.66 8.48
C ILE A 16 -6.63 5.10 8.13
N ALA A 17 -6.18 6.08 8.91
CA ALA A 17 -6.48 7.49 8.67
C ALA A 17 -5.91 7.97 7.33
N LEU A 18 -4.66 7.64 7.03
CA LEU A 18 -3.99 7.97 5.77
C LEU A 18 -4.73 7.33 4.59
N THR A 19 -5.07 6.04 4.69
CA THR A 19 -5.86 5.33 3.67
C THR A 19 -7.18 6.03 3.40
N ALA A 20 -7.93 6.38 4.45
CA ALA A 20 -9.23 7.04 4.32
C ALA A 20 -9.11 8.43 3.68
N ILE A 21 -8.18 9.26 4.16
CA ILE A 21 -7.94 10.61 3.63
C ILE A 21 -7.61 10.54 2.14
N PHE A 22 -6.62 9.73 1.76
CA PHE A 22 -6.21 9.62 0.36
C PHE A 22 -7.31 9.02 -0.53
N TYR A 23 -8.09 8.06 -0.01
CA TYR A 23 -9.25 7.53 -0.71
C TYR A 23 -10.25 8.64 -1.05
N PHE A 24 -10.64 9.47 -0.08
CA PHE A 24 -11.58 10.57 -0.32
C PHE A 24 -11.02 11.62 -1.28
N LEU A 25 -9.74 12.00 -1.12
CA LEU A 25 -9.08 12.93 -2.05
C LEU A 25 -9.10 12.39 -3.49
N GLN A 26 -8.72 11.13 -3.68
CA GLN A 26 -8.69 10.55 -5.02
C GLN A 26 -10.09 10.38 -5.62
N ASN A 27 -11.12 10.08 -4.81
CA ASN A 27 -12.50 10.08 -5.30
C ASN A 27 -12.91 11.46 -5.79
N ILE A 28 -12.60 12.54 -5.07
CA ILE A 28 -12.91 13.92 -5.52
C ILE A 28 -12.19 14.23 -6.84
N ILE A 29 -10.92 13.84 -6.98
CA ILE A 29 -10.12 14.08 -8.20
C ILE A 29 -10.67 13.31 -9.39
N VAL A 30 -10.90 12.00 -9.22
CA VAL A 30 -11.53 11.16 -10.26
C VAL A 30 -12.90 11.72 -10.60
N ASP A 31 -13.62 12.23 -9.60
CA ASP A 31 -14.94 12.76 -9.80
C ASP A 31 -14.99 14.05 -10.62
N ALA A 32 -14.00 14.93 -10.44
CA ALA A 32 -13.82 16.14 -11.24
C ALA A 32 -13.34 15.83 -12.67
N LEU A 33 -12.77 14.65 -12.91
CA LEU A 33 -12.16 14.28 -14.19
C LEU A 33 -13.01 13.33 -15.05
N LYS A 34 -14.18 12.88 -14.56
CA LYS A 34 -15.06 11.91 -15.25
C LYS A 34 -15.47 12.36 -16.65
N ASP A 35 -15.67 13.66 -16.84
CA ASP A 35 -16.13 14.21 -18.13
C ASP A 35 -15.02 14.21 -19.19
N SER A 36 -13.75 14.17 -18.77
CA SER A 36 -12.57 14.22 -19.65
C SER A 36 -11.90 12.86 -19.83
N TYR A 37 -12.05 11.93 -18.87
CA TYR A 37 -11.35 10.65 -18.85
C TYR A 37 -12.28 9.52 -18.42
N THR A 38 -12.08 8.35 -19.04
CA THR A 38 -12.70 7.10 -18.62
C THR A 38 -11.77 6.35 -17.68
N PHE A 39 -12.28 5.95 -16.52
CA PHE A 39 -11.54 5.15 -15.54
C PHE A 39 -12.17 3.76 -15.49
N TYR A 40 -11.37 2.73 -15.78
CA TYR A 40 -11.78 1.33 -15.71
C TYR A 40 -11.93 0.84 -14.27
N TYR A 41 -11.00 1.22 -13.39
CA TYR A 41 -11.04 0.81 -11.99
C TYR A 41 -11.69 1.88 -11.12
N SER A 42 -12.70 1.46 -10.35
CA SER A 42 -13.20 2.28 -9.24
C SER A 42 -12.10 2.53 -8.22
N VAL A 43 -12.01 3.75 -7.67
CA VAL A 43 -11.07 4.13 -6.61
C VAL A 43 -11.13 3.15 -5.43
N PHE A 44 -12.33 2.68 -5.07
CA PHE A 44 -12.53 1.68 -4.01
C PHE A 44 -11.73 0.39 -4.23
N LYS A 45 -11.78 -0.20 -5.43
CA LYS A 45 -11.03 -1.43 -5.76
C LYS A 45 -9.52 -1.23 -5.65
N ILE A 46 -9.02 -0.07 -6.08
CA ILE A 46 -7.59 0.27 -6.01
C ILE A 46 -7.14 0.36 -4.55
N TYR A 47 -7.87 1.12 -3.72
CA TYR A 47 -7.52 1.29 -2.31
C TYR A 47 -7.73 0.02 -1.49
N LEU A 48 -8.76 -0.77 -1.78
CA LEU A 48 -8.97 -2.05 -1.12
C LEU A 48 -7.83 -3.02 -1.40
N PHE A 49 -7.37 -3.09 -2.65
CA PHE A 49 -6.21 -3.91 -3.02
C PHE A 49 -4.95 -3.49 -2.26
N HIS A 50 -4.57 -2.21 -2.32
CA HIS A 50 -3.37 -1.72 -1.63
C HIS A 50 -3.50 -1.85 -0.12
N PHE A 51 -4.69 -1.60 0.43
CA PHE A 51 -4.94 -1.76 1.85
C PHE A 51 -4.73 -3.21 2.30
N LEU A 52 -5.34 -4.18 1.64
CA LEU A 52 -5.20 -5.59 2.02
C LEU A 52 -3.75 -6.07 1.90
N VAL A 53 -3.06 -5.72 0.81
CA VAL A 53 -1.66 -6.13 0.60
C VAL A 53 -0.77 -5.50 1.67
N THR A 54 -0.86 -4.19 1.89
CA THR A 54 -0.06 -3.52 2.92
C THR A 54 -0.35 -4.03 4.32
N PHE A 55 -1.61 -4.28 4.65
CA PHE A 55 -1.99 -4.85 5.94
C PHE A 55 -1.34 -6.22 6.19
N ILE A 56 -1.30 -7.09 5.17
CA ILE A 56 -0.60 -8.38 5.23
C ILE A 56 0.88 -8.16 5.47
N ILE A 57 1.54 -7.32 4.67
CA ILE A 57 2.98 -7.04 4.76
C ILE A 57 3.35 -6.55 6.15
N LEU A 58 2.64 -5.54 6.67
CA LEU A 58 2.89 -4.99 7.99
C LEU A 58 2.67 -6.03 9.09
N SER A 59 1.61 -6.85 8.97
CA SER A 59 1.33 -7.93 9.94
C SER A 59 2.48 -8.93 10.03
N PHE A 60 3.04 -9.34 8.90
CA PHE A 60 4.21 -10.23 8.86
C PHE A 60 5.47 -9.54 9.40
N ILE A 61 5.70 -8.28 9.04
CA ILE A 61 6.85 -7.50 9.54
C ILE A 61 6.79 -7.37 11.08
N TYR A 62 5.63 -7.07 11.67
CA TYR A 62 5.47 -7.05 13.12
C TYR A 62 5.62 -8.43 13.78
N LEU A 63 5.24 -9.50 13.09
CA LEU A 63 5.43 -10.86 13.61
C LEU A 63 6.92 -11.21 13.64
N VAL A 64 7.64 -10.92 12.57
CA VAL A 64 9.09 -11.15 12.46
C VAL A 64 9.86 -10.26 13.42
N SER A 65 9.44 -9.00 13.60
CA SER A 65 10.12 -8.09 14.54
C SER A 65 10.08 -8.57 16.00
N LYS A 66 9.10 -9.42 16.36
CA LYS A 66 9.03 -10.03 17.69
C LYS A 66 9.81 -11.33 17.82
N LYS A 67 9.91 -12.12 16.76
CA LYS A 67 10.46 -13.48 16.80
C LYS A 67 11.88 -13.58 16.27
N ALA A 68 12.22 -12.81 15.23
CA ALA A 68 13.50 -12.88 14.55
C ALA A 68 13.88 -11.51 13.96
N PRO A 69 14.19 -10.51 14.80
CA PRO A 69 14.34 -9.11 14.39
C PRO A 69 15.41 -8.89 13.31
N LYS A 70 16.48 -9.69 13.32
CA LYS A 70 17.53 -9.75 12.28
C LYS A 70 16.98 -9.88 10.85
N TYR A 71 15.78 -10.44 10.67
CA TYR A 71 15.20 -10.71 9.34
C TYR A 71 14.11 -9.72 8.91
N ILE A 72 13.89 -8.62 9.64
CA ILE A 72 12.86 -7.61 9.30
C ILE A 72 13.07 -7.07 7.87
N GLY A 73 14.29 -6.65 7.53
CA GLY A 73 14.60 -6.11 6.20
C GLY A 73 14.41 -7.12 5.07
N TYR A 74 14.88 -8.37 5.27
CA TYR A 74 14.68 -9.45 4.30
C TYR A 74 13.21 -9.81 4.11
N THR A 75 12.43 -9.79 5.19
CA THR A 75 10.98 -10.00 5.17
C THR A 75 10.30 -8.93 4.32
N PHE A 76 10.60 -7.66 4.60
CA PHE A 76 10.08 -6.54 3.81
C PHE A 76 10.42 -6.68 2.32
N MET A 77 11.69 -6.93 1.98
CA MET A 77 12.12 -7.08 0.59
C MET A 77 11.36 -8.20 -0.15
N GLY A 78 11.21 -9.38 0.48
CA GLY A 78 10.46 -10.48 -0.10
C GLY A 78 8.99 -10.13 -0.33
N PHE A 79 8.35 -9.47 0.65
CA PHE A 79 6.97 -9.03 0.51
C PHE A 79 6.78 -7.93 -0.54
N ILE A 80 7.73 -7.01 -0.70
CA ILE A 80 7.66 -6.00 -1.77
C ILE A 80 7.75 -6.65 -3.15
N LEU A 81 8.59 -7.67 -3.33
CA LEU A 81 8.64 -8.44 -4.58
C LEU A 81 7.26 -9.06 -4.89
N PHE A 82 6.63 -9.71 -3.90
CA PHE A 82 5.30 -10.28 -4.05
C PHE A 82 4.23 -9.22 -4.33
N LYS A 83 4.30 -8.06 -3.68
CA LYS A 83 3.39 -6.92 -3.92
C LYS A 83 3.54 -6.38 -5.34
N MET A 84 4.76 -6.29 -5.87
CA MET A 84 5.00 -5.89 -7.26
C MET A 84 4.37 -6.90 -8.23
N ALA A 85 4.55 -8.20 -8.00
CA ALA A 85 3.92 -9.24 -8.81
C ALA A 85 2.37 -9.17 -8.72
N ALA A 86 1.82 -9.00 -7.53
CA ALA A 86 0.39 -8.84 -7.31
C ALA A 86 -0.17 -7.60 -8.02
N ALA A 87 0.56 -6.48 -8.02
CA ALA A 87 0.19 -5.26 -8.72
C ALA A 87 0.14 -5.47 -10.24
N VAL A 88 1.12 -6.19 -10.80
CA VAL A 88 1.09 -6.58 -12.22
C VAL A 88 -0.16 -7.42 -12.52
N ILE A 89 -0.43 -8.45 -11.71
CA ILE A 89 -1.61 -9.32 -11.87
C ILE A 89 -2.90 -8.50 -11.81
N PHE A 90 -3.02 -7.57 -10.87
CA PHE A 90 -4.17 -6.68 -10.74
C PHE A 90 -4.38 -5.79 -11.98
N LEU A 91 -3.30 -5.40 -12.67
CA LEU A 91 -3.38 -4.54 -13.87
C LEU A 91 -3.55 -5.33 -15.17
N ILE A 92 -3.43 -6.66 -15.19
CA ILE A 92 -3.60 -7.49 -16.40
C ILE A 92 -4.94 -7.20 -17.13
N PRO A 93 -6.11 -7.12 -16.46
CA PRO A 93 -7.37 -6.84 -17.14
C PRO A 93 -7.35 -5.50 -17.88
N LEU A 94 -6.76 -4.46 -17.28
CA LEU A 94 -6.58 -3.14 -17.89
C LEU A 94 -5.64 -3.20 -19.10
N ILE A 95 -4.53 -3.93 -18.99
CA ILE A 95 -3.52 -4.07 -20.07
C ILE A 95 -4.14 -4.73 -21.31
N LYS A 96 -5.04 -5.71 -21.13
CA LYS A 96 -5.68 -6.43 -22.23
C LYS A 96 -6.76 -5.63 -22.96
N MET A 97 -7.23 -4.53 -22.40
CA MET A 97 -8.29 -3.72 -23.00
C MET A 97 -7.79 -2.97 -24.24
N GLN A 98 -8.58 -2.98 -25.32
CA GLN A 98 -8.25 -2.30 -26.58
C GLN A 98 -9.08 -1.02 -26.72
N GLY A 99 -8.57 -0.05 -27.48
CA GLY A 99 -9.33 1.14 -27.90
C GLY A 99 -9.50 2.27 -26.87
N VAL A 100 -8.90 2.18 -25.68
CA VAL A 100 -8.99 3.21 -24.62
C VAL A 100 -7.60 3.57 -24.08
N SER A 101 -7.39 4.86 -23.76
CA SER A 101 -6.18 5.32 -23.08
C SER A 101 -6.12 4.75 -21.67
N LYS A 102 -5.06 4.00 -21.37
CA LYS A 102 -4.86 3.34 -20.07
C LYS A 102 -4.13 4.22 -19.06
N ILE A 103 -3.54 5.33 -19.52
CA ILE A 103 -2.69 6.21 -18.72
C ILE A 103 -3.41 6.71 -17.46
N PRO A 104 -4.68 7.19 -17.52
CA PRO A 104 -5.39 7.66 -16.33
C PRO A 104 -5.55 6.56 -15.26
N ASP A 105 -5.88 5.34 -15.65
CA ASP A 105 -6.00 4.19 -14.74
C ASP A 105 -4.65 3.79 -14.14
N PHE A 106 -3.57 3.79 -14.94
CA PHE A 106 -2.23 3.52 -14.42
C PHE A 106 -1.80 4.55 -13.38
N ILE A 107 -1.97 5.83 -13.67
CA ILE A 107 -1.64 6.91 -12.72
C ILE A 107 -2.49 6.76 -11.44
N SER A 108 -3.79 6.52 -11.60
CA SER A 108 -4.73 6.30 -10.49
C SER A 108 -4.35 5.10 -9.62
N PHE A 109 -3.71 4.08 -10.18
CA PHE A 109 -3.23 2.93 -9.44
C PHE A 109 -1.87 3.16 -8.77
N PHE A 110 -0.93 3.78 -9.49
CA PHE A 110 0.46 3.91 -9.05
C PHE A 110 0.67 5.00 -7.99
N ILE A 111 -0.12 6.08 -7.99
CA ILE A 111 -0.02 7.11 -6.94
C ILE A 111 -0.30 6.50 -5.56
N PRO A 112 -1.43 5.79 -5.33
CA PRO A 112 -1.64 5.06 -4.09
C PRO A 112 -0.54 4.04 -3.82
N TYR A 113 -0.13 3.25 -4.82
CA TYR A 113 0.92 2.23 -4.66
C TYR A 113 2.17 2.78 -3.97
N PHE A 114 2.66 3.94 -4.43
CA PHE A 114 3.85 4.58 -3.85
C PHE A 114 3.59 5.14 -2.45
N LEU A 115 2.41 5.67 -2.17
CA LEU A 115 2.04 6.14 -0.83
C LEU A 115 2.03 4.99 0.19
N PHE A 116 1.40 3.87 -0.17
CA PHE A 116 1.37 2.67 0.66
C PHE A 116 2.77 2.06 0.83
N LEU A 117 3.58 2.04 -0.24
CA LEU A 117 4.96 1.58 -0.19
C LEU A 117 5.83 2.45 0.73
N LEU A 118 5.71 3.77 0.63
CA LEU A 118 6.42 4.70 1.50
C LEU A 118 6.07 4.46 2.97
N PHE A 119 4.79 4.27 3.27
CA PHE A 119 4.36 3.94 4.63
C PHE A 119 4.99 2.62 5.13
N GLU A 120 4.98 1.57 4.32
CA GLU A 120 5.63 0.29 4.65
C GLU A 120 7.12 0.46 4.93
N ILE A 121 7.82 1.24 4.11
CA ILE A 121 9.25 1.55 4.29
C ILE A 121 9.48 2.26 5.63
N LEU A 122 8.71 3.30 5.94
CA LEU A 122 8.87 4.07 7.17
C LEU A 122 8.65 3.21 8.42
N VAL A 123 7.61 2.37 8.43
CA VAL A 123 7.35 1.44 9.54
C VAL A 123 8.47 0.41 9.66
N THR A 124 8.91 -0.15 8.54
CA THR A 124 10.00 -1.15 8.52
C THR A 124 11.30 -0.58 9.07
N LEU A 125 11.72 0.61 8.59
CA LEU A 125 12.94 1.28 9.05
C LEU A 125 12.88 1.60 10.55
N GLN A 126 11.71 2.05 11.04
CA GLN A 126 11.52 2.28 12.46
C GLN A 126 11.66 0.99 13.26
N LEU A 127 11.10 -0.13 12.79
CA LEU A 127 11.21 -1.43 13.48
C LEU A 127 12.63 -1.99 13.48
N VAL A 128 13.36 -1.86 12.36
CA VAL A 128 14.79 -2.23 12.29
C VAL A 128 15.61 -1.40 13.28
N LYS A 129 15.42 -0.08 13.31
CA LYS A 129 16.15 0.80 14.24
C LYS A 129 15.91 0.44 15.71
N HIS A 130 14.69 0.03 16.07
CA HIS A 130 14.36 -0.37 17.44
C HIS A 130 14.83 -1.78 17.79
N SER A 131 15.09 -2.65 16.80
CA SER A 131 15.62 -3.99 17.07
C SER A 131 17.13 -4.02 17.27
N ASP A 132 17.83 -3.02 16.73
CA ASP A 132 19.29 -2.89 16.81
C ASP A 132 19.75 -2.02 18.00
N ALA A 133 18.81 -1.45 18.77
CA ALA A 133 19.03 -0.62 19.96
C ALA A 133 18.77 -1.40 21.25
#